data_AF-A0A317CKJ4-F1
#
_entry.id   AF-A0A317CKJ4-F1
#
_cell.length_a   1.000
_cell.length_b   1.000
_cell.length_c   1.000
_cell.angle_alpha   90.00
_cell.angle_beta   90.00
_cell.angle_gamma   90.00
#
_symmetry.space_group_name_H-M   'P 1'
#
loop_
_entity.id
_entity.type
_entity.pdbx_description
1 polymer ?
#
loop_
_entity_poly.entity_id
_entity_poly.type
_entity_poly.pdbx_seq_one_letter_code
_entity_poly.pdbx_strand_id
1 'polypeptide(L)'
;MRVKLDQLNISQSFSRPRVSDDNAYVESFFRTLKYGPSWPSQGFTSLDQAREWVQQFMQWYNHEHQHSKIRFVTPAQRHRGDDKAVLTQRASVYAQAKQANPARWSGNTRDWSVITEVTLNPERPAEGKKAA
;
A
#
# COMPACT_ATOMS: atom_id res chain seq x y z
N MET A 1 -15.35 -15.62 19.68
CA MET A 1 -15.00 -15.05 18.35
C MET A 1 -15.89 -15.58 17.24
N ARG A 2 -15.95 -16.89 16.98
CA ARG A 2 -16.74 -17.49 15.87
C ARG A 2 -18.21 -17.04 15.82
N VAL A 3 -18.91 -17.12 16.94
CA VAL A 3 -20.30 -16.65 17.08
C VAL A 3 -20.48 -15.17 16.68
N LYS A 4 -19.52 -14.30 17.00
CA LYS A 4 -19.61 -12.87 16.67
C LYS A 4 -19.37 -12.62 15.18
N LEU A 5 -18.47 -13.38 14.56
CA LEU A 5 -18.20 -13.29 13.13
C LEU A 5 -19.40 -13.78 12.31
N ASP A 6 -20.03 -14.88 12.74
CA ASP A 6 -21.26 -15.39 12.11
C ASP A 6 -22.41 -14.38 12.23
N GLN A 7 -22.58 -13.74 13.41
CA GLN A 7 -23.58 -12.66 13.59
C GLN A 7 -23.34 -11.44 12.69
N LEU A 8 -22.08 -11.17 12.32
CA LEU A 8 -21.71 -10.06 11.44
C LEU A 8 -21.62 -10.48 9.97
N ASN A 9 -21.99 -11.72 9.63
CA ASN A 9 -21.84 -12.31 8.31
C ASN A 9 -20.40 -12.23 7.75
N ILE A 10 -19.40 -12.40 8.62
CA ILE A 10 -17.97 -12.37 8.24
C ILE A 10 -17.48 -13.81 8.09
N SER A 11 -17.17 -14.21 6.85
CA SER A 11 -16.54 -15.50 6.56
C SER A 11 -15.08 -15.54 7.03
N GLN A 12 -14.67 -16.66 7.62
CA GLN A 12 -13.30 -16.89 8.06
C GLN A 12 -12.52 -17.67 7.02
N SER A 13 -11.31 -17.21 6.73
CA SER A 13 -10.32 -17.92 5.92
C SER A 13 -9.03 -18.05 6.72
N PHE A 14 -8.38 -19.21 6.67
CA PHE A 14 -7.14 -19.47 7.39
C PHE A 14 -6.00 -19.72 6.42
N SER A 15 -4.84 -19.15 6.72
CA SER A 15 -3.58 -19.49 6.05
C SER A 15 -3.17 -20.92 6.37
N ARG A 16 -2.38 -21.52 5.48
CA ARG A 16 -1.86 -22.87 5.68
C ARG A 16 -0.94 -22.91 6.90
N PRO A 17 -0.99 -23.97 7.72
CA PRO A 17 -0.08 -24.12 8.84
C PRO A 17 1.37 -24.02 8.39
N ARG A 18 2.16 -23.17 9.07
CA ARG A 18 3.60 -22.96 8.84
C ARG A 18 3.95 -22.35 7.46
N VAL A 19 3.05 -21.60 6.84
CA VAL A 19 3.32 -20.85 5.60
C VAL A 19 3.15 -19.35 5.86
N SER A 20 4.25 -18.64 6.09
CA SER A 20 4.29 -17.19 6.34
C SER A 20 3.78 -16.36 5.15
N ASP A 21 4.10 -16.82 3.95
CA ASP A 21 3.91 -16.04 2.72
C ASP A 21 2.43 -15.93 2.32
N ASP A 22 1.53 -16.72 2.91
CA ASP A 22 0.09 -16.62 2.71
C ASP A 22 -0.46 -15.25 3.17
N ASN A 23 0.24 -14.54 4.07
CA ASN A 23 -0.12 -13.18 4.55
C ASN A 23 1.01 -12.15 4.32
N ALA A 24 1.79 -12.29 3.24
CA ALA A 24 2.94 -11.42 2.96
C ALA A 24 2.63 -9.91 3.03
N TYR A 25 1.40 -9.50 2.71
CA TYR A 25 0.96 -8.10 2.83
C TYR A 25 0.94 -7.58 4.28
N VAL A 26 0.46 -8.39 5.22
CA VAL A 26 0.44 -8.04 6.65
C VAL A 26 1.86 -8.02 7.22
N GLU A 27 2.70 -8.96 6.80
CA GLU A 27 4.11 -8.99 7.22
C GLU A 27 4.86 -7.74 6.74
N SER A 28 4.61 -7.32 5.49
CA SER A 28 5.13 -6.07 4.95
C SER A 28 4.65 -4.86 5.77
N PHE A 29 3.38 -4.83 6.16
CA PHE A 29 2.84 -3.80 7.04
C PHE A 29 3.54 -3.77 8.41
N PHE A 30 3.74 -4.93 9.07
CA PHE A 30 4.45 -4.97 10.34
C PHE A 30 5.91 -4.51 10.23
N ARG A 31 6.55 -4.78 9.09
CA ARG A 31 7.86 -4.20 8.79
C ARG A 31 7.76 -2.68 8.71
N THR A 32 6.82 -2.11 7.95
CA THR A 32 6.65 -0.64 7.90
C THR A 32 6.42 -0.03 9.28
N LEU A 33 5.65 -0.69 10.14
CA LEU A 33 5.40 -0.26 11.51
C LEU A 33 6.68 -0.18 12.34
N LYS A 34 7.52 -1.23 12.29
CA LYS A 34 8.77 -1.31 13.07
C LYS A 34 9.89 -0.42 12.55
N TYR A 35 9.88 -0.12 11.25
CA TYR A 35 10.88 0.73 10.61
C TYR A 35 10.40 2.18 10.42
N GLY A 36 9.22 2.51 10.95
CA GLY A 36 8.69 3.87 10.93
C GLY A 36 9.54 4.82 11.79
N PRO A 37 9.55 6.12 11.46
CA PRO A 37 10.44 7.10 12.11
C PRO A 37 10.20 7.26 13.61
N SER A 38 8.98 7.01 14.09
CA SER A 38 8.60 7.13 15.51
C SER A 38 8.70 5.83 16.30
N TRP A 39 9.25 4.74 15.74
CA TRP A 39 9.30 3.44 16.41
C TRP A 39 10.05 3.52 17.76
N PRO A 40 9.43 3.11 18.88
CA PRO A 40 10.04 3.19 20.19
C PRO A 40 10.94 1.97 20.40
N SER A 41 12.21 2.08 20.01
CA SER A 41 13.20 1.01 20.11
C SER A 41 13.44 0.52 21.54
N GLN A 42 13.18 1.37 22.54
CA GLN A 42 13.26 1.02 23.97
C GLN A 42 12.00 0.35 24.53
N GLY A 43 10.98 0.15 23.70
CA GLY A 43 9.68 -0.40 24.11
C GLY A 43 8.74 0.63 24.73
N PHE A 44 7.66 0.14 25.33
CA PHE A 44 6.62 0.94 25.97
C PHE A 44 6.62 0.72 27.48
N THR A 45 6.43 1.79 28.25
CA THR A 45 6.35 1.75 29.72
C THR A 45 4.97 1.31 30.22
N SER A 46 3.93 1.45 29.40
CA SER A 46 2.56 1.03 29.74
C SER A 46 1.76 0.62 28.50
N LEU A 47 0.66 -0.10 28.73
CA LEU A 47 -0.28 -0.47 27.67
C LEU A 47 -0.91 0.77 27.01
N ASP A 48 -1.19 1.82 27.78
CA ASP A 48 -1.82 3.02 27.25
C ASP A 48 -0.86 3.81 26.35
N GLN A 49 0.44 3.86 26.69
CA GLN A 49 1.45 4.44 25.81
C GLN A 49 1.54 3.66 24.49
N ALA A 50 1.48 2.32 24.54
CA ALA A 50 1.48 1.49 23.34
C ALA A 50 0.24 1.76 22.46
N ARG A 51 -0.94 1.89 23.07
CA ARG A 51 -2.19 2.21 22.36
C ARG A 51 -2.14 3.58 21.69
N GLU A 52 -1.71 4.60 22.42
CA GLU A 52 -1.56 5.96 21.91
C GLU A 52 -0.59 6.01 20.74
N TRP A 53 0.58 5.36 20.89
CA TRP A 53 1.55 5.29 19.83
C TRP A 53 1.01 4.59 18.58
N VAL A 54 0.32 3.46 18.72
CA VAL A 54 -0.29 2.76 17.58
C VAL A 54 -1.33 3.65 16.90
N GLN A 55 -2.14 4.39 17.65
CA GLN A 55 -3.12 5.32 17.08
C GLN A 55 -2.44 6.43 16.27
N GLN A 56 -1.39 7.05 16.81
CA GLN A 56 -0.60 8.06 16.10
C GLN A 56 0.05 7.49 14.85
N PHE A 57 0.63 6.28 14.94
CA PHE A 57 1.20 5.59 13.80
C PHE A 57 0.15 5.34 12.70
N MET A 58 -1.05 4.86 13.06
CA MET A 58 -2.12 4.60 12.10
C MET A 58 -2.61 5.89 11.42
N GLN A 59 -2.70 6.98 12.18
CA GLN A 59 -3.05 8.30 11.62
C GLN A 59 -2.01 8.73 10.58
N TRP A 60 -0.73 8.70 10.95
CA TRP A 60 0.37 9.03 10.04
C TRP A 60 0.40 8.10 8.83
N TYR A 61 0.35 6.78 9.03
CA TYR A 61 0.43 5.78 7.97
C TYR A 61 -0.68 5.94 6.93
N ASN A 62 -1.92 6.18 7.38
CA ASN A 62 -3.09 6.25 6.51
C ASN A 62 -3.29 7.62 5.86
N HIS A 63 -2.95 8.71 6.55
CA HIS A 63 -3.34 10.06 6.15
C HIS A 63 -2.19 10.97 5.72
N GLU A 64 -0.95 10.67 6.10
CA GLU A 64 0.20 11.55 5.85
C GLU A 64 1.28 10.85 5.02
N HIS A 65 1.60 9.60 5.33
CA HIS A 65 2.67 8.87 4.66
C HIS A 65 2.26 8.48 3.23
N GLN A 66 3.03 8.96 2.26
CA GLN A 66 2.86 8.65 0.85
C GLN A 66 3.70 7.43 0.47
N HIS A 67 3.03 6.39 -0.04
CA HIS A 67 3.67 5.09 -0.28
C HIS A 67 4.08 4.93 -1.74
N SER A 68 5.36 4.68 -1.99
CA SER A 68 5.90 4.56 -3.36
C SER A 68 5.24 3.47 -4.20
N LYS A 69 4.84 2.35 -3.58
CA LYS A 69 4.17 1.21 -4.21
C LYS A 69 2.76 1.53 -4.70
N ILE A 70 2.12 2.57 -4.16
CA ILE A 70 0.83 3.10 -4.64
C ILE A 70 1.02 4.51 -5.23
N ARG A 71 2.13 4.74 -5.94
CA ARG A 71 2.39 5.99 -6.66
C ARG A 71 2.33 7.23 -5.76
N PHE A 72 2.86 7.11 -4.54
CA PHE A 72 2.94 8.20 -3.56
C PHE A 72 1.61 8.86 -3.22
N VAL A 73 0.50 8.12 -3.25
CA VAL A 73 -0.72 8.54 -2.57
C VAL A 73 -0.77 7.96 -1.16
N THR A 74 -1.61 8.52 -0.30
CA THR A 74 -1.83 7.95 1.03
C THR A 74 -2.82 6.78 0.96
N PRO A 75 -2.77 5.81 1.88
CA PRO A 75 -3.72 4.72 1.91
C PRO A 75 -5.17 5.21 1.99
N ALA A 76 -5.44 6.28 2.75
CA ALA A 76 -6.78 6.85 2.86
C ALA A 76 -7.26 7.49 1.55
N GLN A 77 -6.39 8.18 0.80
CA GLN A 77 -6.73 8.70 -0.54
C GLN A 77 -7.09 7.57 -1.49
N ARG A 78 -6.27 6.50 -1.50
CA ARG A 78 -6.53 5.32 -2.34
C ARG A 78 -7.83 4.63 -1.93
N HIS A 79 -8.09 4.49 -0.64
CA HIS A 79 -9.30 3.87 -0.12
C HIS A 79 -10.57 4.62 -0.55
N ARG A 80 -10.54 5.95 -0.58
CA ARG A 80 -11.66 6.78 -1.05
C ARG A 80 -11.74 6.92 -2.58
N GLY A 81 -10.71 6.48 -3.32
CA GLY A 81 -10.62 6.65 -4.77
C GLY A 81 -10.15 8.04 -5.24
N ASP A 82 -9.67 8.88 -4.30
CA ASP A 82 -9.14 10.22 -4.58
C ASP A 82 -7.82 10.17 -5.37
N ASP A 83 -7.15 9.01 -5.35
CA ASP A 83 -5.86 8.79 -5.98
C ASP A 83 -5.88 9.07 -7.49
N LYS A 84 -7.00 8.79 -8.17
CA LYS A 84 -7.17 9.08 -9.61
C LYS A 84 -6.90 10.55 -9.91
N ALA A 85 -7.56 11.46 -9.19
CA ALA A 85 -7.43 12.89 -9.41
C ALA A 85 -6.00 13.37 -9.06
N VAL A 86 -5.44 12.88 -7.95
CA VAL A 86 -4.07 13.22 -7.52
C VAL A 86 -3.05 12.80 -8.57
N LEU A 87 -3.19 11.59 -9.12
CA LEU A 87 -2.27 11.04 -10.11
C LEU A 87 -2.36 11.74 -11.47
N THR A 88 -3.58 12.03 -11.94
CA THR A 88 -3.79 12.84 -13.16
C THR A 88 -3.14 14.22 -13.02
N GLN A 89 -3.31 14.89 -11.88
CA GLN A 89 -2.70 16.20 -11.65
C GLN A 89 -1.17 16.11 -11.66
N ARG A 90 -0.59 15.11 -11.00
CA ARG A 90 0.87 14.90 -10.99
C ARG A 90 1.43 14.62 -12.38
N ALA A 91 0.73 13.82 -13.20
CA ALA A 91 1.12 13.58 -14.58
C ALA A 91 1.22 14.89 -15.38
N SER A 92 0.22 15.75 -15.24
CA SER A 92 0.20 17.07 -15.90
C SER A 92 1.36 17.97 -15.46
N VAL A 93 1.60 18.08 -14.14
CA VAL A 93 2.71 18.87 -13.58
C VAL A 93 4.06 18.38 -14.10
N TYR A 94 4.28 17.07 -14.12
CA TYR A 94 5.54 16.49 -14.60
C TYR A 94 5.73 16.70 -16.10
N ALA A 95 4.66 16.58 -16.90
CA ALA A 95 4.70 16.84 -18.33
C ALA A 95 5.07 18.30 -18.64
N GLN A 96 4.43 19.25 -17.95
CA GLN A 96 4.73 20.68 -18.08
C GLN A 96 6.17 21.00 -17.65
N ALA A 97 6.63 20.44 -16.53
CA ALA A 97 7.99 20.65 -16.04
C ALA A 97 9.05 20.09 -17.01
N LYS A 98 8.78 18.94 -17.64
CA LYS A 98 9.64 18.37 -18.68
C LYS A 98 9.64 19.22 -19.94
N GLN A 99 8.49 19.70 -20.39
CA GLN A 99 8.40 20.59 -21.55
C GLN A 99 9.16 21.90 -21.33
N ALA A 100 9.08 22.48 -20.13
CA ALA A 100 9.77 23.72 -19.80
C ALA A 100 11.29 23.57 -19.72
N ASN A 101 11.80 22.42 -19.28
CA ASN A 101 13.24 22.18 -19.13
C ASN A 101 13.65 20.77 -19.59
N PRO A 102 13.63 20.47 -20.90
CA PRO A 102 13.88 19.11 -21.40
C PRO A 102 15.27 18.58 -21.02
N ALA A 103 16.29 19.43 -20.98
CA ALA A 103 17.67 19.05 -20.65
C ALA A 103 17.84 18.48 -19.22
N ARG A 104 16.90 18.74 -18.29
CA ARG A 104 16.92 18.12 -16.95
C ARG A 104 16.42 16.68 -16.92
N TRP A 105 15.88 16.18 -18.03
CA TRP A 105 15.28 14.86 -18.12
C TRP A 105 16.07 13.96 -19.07
N SER A 106 16.64 12.88 -18.54
CA SER A 106 17.31 11.84 -19.35
C SER A 106 16.34 10.89 -20.05
N GLY A 107 15.05 10.90 -19.67
CA GLY A 107 14.06 9.95 -20.18
C GLY A 107 12.61 10.37 -19.89
N ASN A 108 11.73 9.38 -19.78
CA ASN A 108 10.32 9.61 -19.47
C ASN A 108 10.11 10.17 -18.06
N THR A 109 9.01 10.89 -17.87
CA THR A 109 8.58 11.31 -16.54
C THR A 109 8.23 10.09 -15.69
N ARG A 110 8.20 10.29 -14.37
CA ARG A 110 7.71 9.26 -13.46
C ARG A 110 6.32 8.79 -13.88
N ASP A 111 6.11 7.49 -13.81
CA ASP A 111 4.83 6.87 -14.14
C ASP A 111 3.81 7.14 -13.02
N TRP A 112 2.78 7.91 -13.39
CA TRP A 112 1.65 8.32 -12.57
C TRP A 112 0.34 7.67 -13.04
N SER A 113 0.40 6.54 -13.75
CA SER A 113 -0.80 5.77 -14.08
C SER A 113 -1.50 5.26 -12.81
N VAL A 114 -2.82 5.22 -12.86
CA VAL A 114 -3.64 4.63 -11.79
C VAL A 114 -3.38 3.14 -11.74
N ILE A 115 -3.04 2.61 -10.57
CA ILE A 115 -2.94 1.17 -10.35
C ILE A 115 -4.37 0.64 -10.25
N THR A 116 -4.76 -0.34 -11.06
CA THR A 116 -6.09 -0.96 -10.95
C THR A 116 -6.03 -2.23 -10.10
N GLU A 117 -5.02 -3.06 -10.36
CA GLU A 117 -4.88 -4.38 -9.76
C GLU A 117 -3.46 -4.57 -9.25
N VAL A 118 -3.34 -5.35 -8.17
CA VAL A 118 -2.07 -5.77 -7.60
C VAL A 118 -2.16 -7.27 -7.32
N THR A 119 -1.26 -8.04 -7.89
CA THR A 119 -1.16 -9.48 -7.67
C THR A 119 0.16 -9.80 -6.98
N LEU A 120 0.11 -10.50 -5.85
CA LEU A 120 1.33 -10.99 -5.18
C LEU A 120 1.99 -12.11 -6.00
N ASN A 121 1.18 -13.02 -6.54
CA ASN A 121 1.58 -14.11 -7.42
C ASN A 121 0.66 -14.09 -8.65
N PRO A 122 1.01 -13.38 -9.73
CA PRO A 122 0.22 -13.41 -10.96
C PRO A 122 0.19 -14.84 -11.50
N GLU A 123 -0.99 -15.31 -11.93
CA GLU A 123 -1.05 -16.56 -12.69
C GLU A 123 -0.25 -16.40 -13.97
N ARG A 124 0.46 -17.46 -14.38
CA ARG A 124 1.11 -17.46 -15.68
C ARG A 124 0.03 -17.24 -16.74
N PRO A 125 0.20 -16.31 -17.69
CA PRO A 125 -0.75 -16.16 -18.78
C PRO A 125 -0.94 -17.53 -19.42
N ALA A 126 -2.19 -17.95 -19.64
CA ALA A 126 -2.46 -19.14 -20.42
C ALA A 126 -1.80 -18.95 -21.79
N GLU A 127 -0.74 -19.70 -22.07
CA GLU A 127 -0.15 -19.72 -23.41
C GLU A 127 -1.27 -20.15 -24.36
N GLY A 128 -1.69 -19.23 -25.23
CA GLY A 128 -2.67 -19.52 -26.25
C GLY A 128 -2.22 -20.76 -27.00
N LYS A 129 -3.07 -21.80 -27.02
CA LYS A 129 -2.83 -23.01 -27.82
C LYS A 129 -2.43 -22.53 -29.22
N LYS A 130 -1.17 -22.74 -29.61
CA LYS A 130 -0.78 -22.63 -31.01
C LYS A 130 -1.61 -23.68 -31.74
N ALA A 131 -2.55 -23.22 -32.57
CA ALA A 131 -3.24 -24.09 -33.50
C ALA A 131 -2.17 -24.70 -34.41
N ALA A 132 -2.12 -26.04 -34.43
CA ALA A 132 -1.38 -26.82 -35.41
C ALA A 132 -2.23 -26.95 -36.68
#